data_AF-A0A9N9JGS1-F1
#
_entry.id   AF-A0A9N9JGS1-F1
#
_cell.length_a   1.000
_cell.length_b   1.000
_cell.length_c   1.000
_cell.angle_alpha   90.00
_cell.angle_beta   90.00
_cell.angle_gamma   90.00
#
_symmetry.space_group_name_H-M   'P 1'
#
loop_
_entity.id
_entity.type
_entity.pdbx_description
1 polymer ?
#
loop_
_entity_poly.entity_id
_entity_poly.type
_entity_poly.pdbx_seq_one_letter_code
_entity_poly.pdbx_strand_id
1 'polypeptide(L)'
;IIEKDPMEPNKKPNDKDLSLVEIGPRFVLNVIRIFEGSFSGATIFANPEFVSPNQIRRDYRMAKAARHQARVVAKEEKRRKVAESNLPEDSLSEFSLSDFLNVIE
;
A
#
# COMPACT_ATOMS: atom_id res chain seq x y z
N ILE A 1 34.68 6.63 -25.85
CA ILE A 1 36.03 6.70 -26.47
C ILE A 1 36.29 8.17 -26.68
N ILE A 2 37.18 8.78 -25.88
CA ILE A 2 37.52 10.19 -26.06
C ILE A 2 38.38 10.25 -27.32
N GLU A 3 37.84 10.84 -28.38
CA GLU A 3 38.58 11.06 -29.60
C GLU A 3 39.62 12.15 -29.31
N LYS A 4 40.88 11.85 -29.64
CA LYS A 4 42.01 12.71 -29.32
C LYS A 4 42.12 13.78 -30.39
N ASP A 5 42.04 15.05 -29.99
CA ASP A 5 42.16 16.17 -30.93
C ASP A 5 43.47 16.07 -31.73
N PRO A 6 43.42 16.07 -33.08
CA PRO A 6 44.58 15.86 -33.93
C PRO A 6 45.58 17.03 -33.90
N MET A 7 45.17 18.21 -33.40
CA MET A 7 45.99 19.41 -33.33
C MET A 7 46.95 19.43 -32.12
N GLU A 8 46.66 18.70 -31.04
CA GLU A 8 47.49 18.65 -29.83
C GLU A 8 47.62 17.21 -29.29
N PRO A 9 48.47 16.38 -29.93
CA PRO A 9 48.56 14.95 -29.61
C PRO A 9 49.20 14.63 -28.25
N ASN A 10 49.64 15.61 -27.45
CA ASN A 10 50.23 15.37 -26.13
C ASN A 10 49.53 16.11 -24.99
N LYS A 11 48.34 16.68 -25.24
CA LYS A 11 47.56 17.32 -24.18
C LYS A 11 47.15 16.28 -23.14
N LYS A 12 47.53 16.49 -21.88
CA LYS A 12 47.03 15.68 -20.77
C LYS A 12 45.52 15.94 -20.66
N PRO A 13 44.68 14.90 -20.56
CA PRO A 13 43.25 15.09 -20.41
C PRO A 13 43.02 15.88 -19.12
N ASN A 14 42.32 17.01 -19.22
CA ASN A 14 41.85 17.74 -18.06
C ASN A 14 40.58 17.06 -17.53
N ASP A 15 40.19 17.28 -16.27
CA ASP A 15 38.96 16.72 -15.70
C ASP A 15 37.68 17.07 -16.50
N LYS A 16 37.75 18.11 -17.33
CA LYS A 16 36.68 18.55 -18.25
C LYS A 16 36.53 17.68 -19.50
N ASP A 17 37.52 16.86 -19.83
CA ASP A 17 37.52 16.00 -21.02
C ASP A 17 37.03 14.58 -20.69
N LEU A 18 36.67 14.30 -19.43
CA LEU A 18 36.24 12.97 -18.98
C LEU A 18 34.75 12.72 -19.34
N SER A 19 34.51 11.78 -20.24
CA SER A 19 33.16 11.29 -20.58
C SER A 19 32.96 9.88 -20.06
N LEU A 20 31.94 9.69 -19.24
CA LEU A 20 31.52 8.39 -18.69
C LEU A 20 30.27 7.92 -19.44
N VAL A 21 30.27 6.65 -19.84
CA VAL A 21 29.11 5.98 -20.44
C VAL A 21 28.74 4.81 -19.54
N GLU A 22 27.47 4.73 -19.16
CA GLU A 22 26.99 3.61 -18.38
C GLU A 22 26.89 2.35 -19.24
N ILE A 23 27.56 1.28 -18.81
CA ILE A 23 27.58 -0.03 -19.49
C ILE A 23 26.74 -1.06 -18.71
N GLY A 24 26.60 -0.88 -17.39
CA GLY A 24 26.10 -1.91 -16.47
C GLY A 24 24.70 -1.66 -15.91
N PRO A 25 24.13 -2.67 -15.20
CA PRO A 25 22.83 -2.55 -14.57
C PRO A 25 22.87 -1.57 -13.39
N ARG A 26 21.77 -0.83 -13.20
CA ARG A 26 21.55 0.00 -12.01
C ARG A 26 20.83 -0.81 -10.95
N PHE A 27 21.33 -0.75 -9.72
CA PHE A 27 20.70 -1.41 -8.57
C PHE A 27 20.74 -0.50 -7.35
N VAL A 28 19.80 -0.74 -6.43
CA VAL A 28 19.75 -0.09 -5.12
C VAL A 28 19.88 -1.20 -4.09
N LEU A 29 20.87 -1.08 -3.20
CA LEU A 29 21.09 -2.02 -2.11
C LEU A 29 20.59 -1.40 -0.80
N ASN A 30 19.80 -2.16 -0.06
CA ASN A 30 19.42 -1.84 1.31
C ASN A 30 19.96 -2.94 2.23
N VAL A 31 20.78 -2.56 3.21
CA VAL A 31 21.41 -3.50 4.13
C VAL A 31 20.35 -4.05 5.08
N ILE A 32 20.31 -5.38 5.20
CA ILE A 32 19.37 -6.09 6.06
C ILE A 32 20.03 -6.44 7.40
N ARG A 33 21.09 -7.25 7.35
CA ARG A 33 21.82 -7.76 8.53
C ARG A 33 23.29 -7.98 8.19
N ILE A 34 24.14 -7.90 9.21
CA ILE A 34 25.56 -8.28 9.15
C ILE A 34 25.80 -9.37 10.19
N PHE A 35 26.53 -10.40 9.80
CA PHE A 35 26.89 -11.55 10.63
C PHE A 35 28.38 -11.51 10.96
N GLU A 36 28.74 -12.07 12.11
CA GLU A 36 30.12 -12.14 12.59
C GLU A 36 31.04 -13.00 11.69
N GLY A 37 30.51 -14.09 11.12
CA GLY A 37 31.26 -15.03 10.29
C GLY A 37 30.89 -15.01 8.81
N SER A 38 31.57 -15.85 8.01
CA SER A 38 31.23 -16.04 6.61
C SER A 38 29.90 -16.77 6.50
N PHE A 39 28.85 -16.02 6.12
CA PHE A 39 27.47 -16.50 5.95
C PHE A 39 26.85 -17.19 7.19
N SER A 40 27.44 -17.01 8.38
CA SER A 40 27.03 -17.67 9.63
C SER A 40 27.47 -16.86 10.86
N GLY A 41 27.03 -17.29 12.05
CA GLY A 41 27.37 -16.65 13.32
C GLY A 41 26.32 -15.66 13.82
N ALA A 42 26.63 -14.98 14.92
CA ALA A 42 25.71 -14.03 15.54
C ALA A 42 25.47 -12.80 14.65
N THR A 43 24.27 -12.22 14.73
CA THR A 43 23.98 -10.95 14.05
C THR A 43 24.60 -9.82 14.84
N ILE A 44 25.57 -9.13 14.23
CA ILE A 44 26.24 -7.98 14.85
C ILE A 44 25.51 -6.67 14.57
N PHE A 45 24.76 -6.62 13.46
CA PHE A 45 23.96 -5.47 13.08
C PHE A 45 22.69 -5.92 12.36
N ALA A 46 21.58 -5.28 12.70
CA ALA A 46 20.32 -5.41 12.00
C ALA A 46 19.74 -4.02 11.77
N ASN A 47 19.37 -3.73 10.53
CA ASN A 47 18.78 -2.43 10.19
C ASN A 47 17.35 -2.33 10.79
N PRO A 48 17.08 -1.41 11.73
CA PRO A 48 15.75 -1.25 12.32
C PRO A 48 14.71 -0.69 11.33
N GLU A 49 15.15 0.01 10.29
CA GLU A 49 14.27 0.58 9.27
C GLU A 49 13.90 -0.42 8.17
N PHE A 50 14.62 -1.54 8.08
CA PHE A 50 14.35 -2.54 7.05
C PHE A 50 13.09 -3.34 7.40
N VAL A 51 12.03 -3.12 6.62
CA VAL A 51 10.83 -3.96 6.65
C VAL A 51 10.85 -4.91 5.46
N SER A 52 10.71 -6.21 5.73
CA SER A 52 10.69 -7.20 4.65
C SER A 52 9.46 -7.01 3.75
N PRO A 53 9.57 -7.18 2.42
CA PRO A 53 8.42 -7.10 1.52
C PRO A 53 7.31 -8.11 1.85
N ASN A 54 7.68 -9.26 2.43
CA ASN A 54 6.73 -10.26 2.91
C ASN A 54 5.89 -9.74 4.07
N GLN A 55 6.51 -9.00 5.00
CA GLN A 55 5.81 -8.37 6.11
C GLN A 55 4.81 -7.33 5.60
N ILE A 56 5.23 -6.44 4.70
CA ILE A 56 4.34 -5.43 4.08
C ILE A 56 3.14 -6.10 3.40
N ARG A 57 3.38 -7.18 2.63
CA ARG A 57 2.30 -7.95 1.99
C ARG A 57 1.36 -8.62 3.00
N ARG A 58 1.89 -9.14 4.10
CA ARG A 58 1.10 -9.74 5.18
C ARG A 58 0.20 -8.68 5.83
N ASP A 59 0.78 -7.54 6.19
CA ASP A 59 0.07 -6.46 6.87
C ASP A 59 -1.07 -5.91 6.00
N TYR A 60 -0.82 -5.75 4.70
CA TYR A 60 -1.86 -5.37 3.74
C TYR A 60 -3.01 -6.37 3.69
N ARG A 61 -2.72 -7.68 3.63
CA ARG A 61 -3.75 -8.73 3.63
C ARG A 61 -4.55 -8.74 4.93
N MET A 62 -3.87 -8.58 6.07
CA MET A 62 -4.51 -8.53 7.39
C MET A 62 -5.44 -7.31 7.49
N ALA A 63 -5.01 -6.13 7.06
CA ALA A 63 -5.85 -4.94 7.03
C ALA A 63 -7.10 -5.13 6.15
N LYS A 64 -6.96 -5.78 4.99
CA LYS A 64 -8.10 -6.10 4.11
C LYS A 64 -9.08 -7.08 4.78
N ALA A 65 -8.56 -8.12 5.45
CA ALA A 65 -9.37 -9.08 6.19
C ALA A 65 -10.12 -8.42 7.35
N ALA A 66 -9.45 -7.55 8.13
CA ALA A 66 -10.07 -6.80 9.22
C ALA A 66 -11.23 -5.90 8.73
N ARG A 67 -11.03 -5.19 7.61
CA ARG A 67 -12.11 -4.40 6.98
C ARG A 67 -13.28 -5.25 6.48
N HIS A 68 -13.02 -6.48 6.04
CA HIS A 68 -14.09 -7.41 5.69
C HIS A 68 -14.85 -7.86 6.93
N GLN A 69 -14.14 -8.27 7.98
CA GLN A 69 -14.75 -8.69 9.24
C GLN A 69 -15.63 -7.60 9.84
N ALA A 70 -15.14 -6.36 9.89
CA ALA A 70 -15.92 -5.22 10.38
C ALA A 70 -17.24 -5.02 9.61
N ARG A 71 -17.22 -5.21 8.28
CA ARG A 71 -18.44 -5.12 7.45
C ARG A 71 -19.43 -6.25 7.75
N VAL A 72 -18.93 -7.47 7.97
CA VAL A 72 -19.77 -8.62 8.33
C VAL A 72 -20.44 -8.38 9.68
N VAL A 73 -19.67 -7.97 10.69
CA VAL A 73 -20.17 -7.66 12.04
C VAL A 73 -21.22 -6.55 11.99
N ALA A 74 -20.94 -5.43 11.30
CA ALA A 74 -21.91 -4.33 11.18
C ALA A 74 -23.22 -4.77 10.49
N LYS A 75 -23.15 -5.67 9.51
CA LYS A 75 -24.34 -6.22 8.84
C LYS A 75 -25.15 -7.10 9.78
N GLU A 76 -24.48 -7.92 10.59
CA GLU A 76 -25.12 -8.77 11.59
C GLU A 76 -25.78 -7.95 12.70
N GLU A 77 -25.08 -6.94 13.22
CA GLU A 77 -25.65 -6.02 14.21
C GLU A 77 -26.88 -5.27 13.68
N LYS A 78 -26.84 -4.81 12.42
CA LYS A 78 -28.02 -4.18 11.81
C LYS A 78 -29.20 -5.15 11.73
N ARG A 79 -28.95 -6.41 11.33
CA ARG A 79 -30.00 -7.44 11.29
C ARG A 79 -30.58 -7.70 12.68
N ARG A 80 -29.73 -7.80 13.70
CA ARG A 80 -30.17 -7.98 15.08
C ARG A 80 -31.04 -6.80 15.55
N LYS A 81 -30.60 -5.56 15.33
CA LYS A 81 -31.37 -4.36 15.68
C LYS A 81 -32.74 -4.31 15.01
N VAL A 82 -32.83 -4.70 13.73
CA VAL A 82 -34.12 -4.78 13.01
C VAL A 82 -35.00 -5.90 13.54
N ALA A 83 -34.42 -7.05 13.91
CA ALA A 83 -35.18 -8.15 14.50
C ALA A 83 -35.70 -7.82 15.92
N GLU A 84 -34.93 -7.06 16.69
CA GLU A 84 -35.29 -6.63 18.06
C GLU A 84 -36.20 -5.39 18.07
N SER A 85 -36.34 -4.67 16.95
CA SER A 85 -37.16 -3.47 16.89
C SER A 85 -38.64 -3.82 16.82
N ASN A 86 -39.28 -3.94 17.99
CA ASN A 86 -40.73 -3.88 18.13
C ASN A 86 -41.18 -2.42 17.99
N LEU A 87 -41.23 -1.90 16.77
CA LEU A 87 -41.85 -0.60 16.53
C LEU A 87 -43.38 -0.75 16.59
N PRO A 88 -44.10 0.15 17.29
CA PRO A 88 -45.55 0.21 17.17
C PRO A 88 -45.94 0.48 15.72
N GLU A 89 -47.03 -0.13 15.27
CA GLU A 89 -47.61 0.14 13.95
C GLU A 89 -47.95 1.63 13.83
N ASP A 90 -47.56 2.21 12.70
CA ASP A 90 -47.86 3.60 12.42
C ASP A 90 -49.36 3.75 12.13
N SER A 91 -50.06 4.47 12.99
CA SER A 91 -51.50 4.76 12.86
C SER A 91 -51.89 5.48 11.56
N LEU A 92 -50.92 6.07 10.85
CA LEU A 92 -51.15 6.74 9.56
C LEU A 92 -50.78 5.88 8.35
N SER A 93 -50.25 4.68 8.57
CA SER A 93 -49.86 3.76 7.47
C SER A 93 -51.06 3.18 6.71
N GLU A 94 -52.25 3.21 7.31
CA GLU A 94 -53.51 2.78 6.70
C GLU A 94 -54.09 3.81 5.72
N PHE A 95 -53.67 5.08 5.79
CA PHE A 95 -54.14 6.11 4.86
C PHE A 95 -53.21 6.18 3.65
N SER A 96 -53.60 5.48 2.60
CA SER A 96 -52.92 5.57 1.31
C SER A 96 -53.21 6.92 0.64
N LEU A 97 -52.28 7.45 -0.15
CA LEU A 97 -52.54 8.64 -0.99
C LEU A 97 -53.71 8.43 -1.97
N SER A 98 -54.09 7.18 -2.25
CA SER A 98 -55.32 6.85 -2.98
C SER A 98 -56.59 7.23 -2.22
N ASP A 99 -56.56 7.18 -0.90
CA ASP A 99 -57.73 7.44 -0.06
C ASP A 99 -58.02 8.95 0.02
N PHE A 100 -56.98 9.78 -0.06
CA PHE A 100 -57.11 11.24 -0.19
C PHE A 100 -57.68 11.67 -1.54
N LEU A 101 -57.41 10.93 -2.62
CA LEU A 101 -57.94 11.23 -3.95
C LEU A 101 -59.45 10.90 -4.08
N ASN A 102 -59.95 9.93 -3.31
CA ASN A 102 -61.37 9.59 -3.26
C ASN A 102 -62.23 10.55 -2.41
N VAL A 103 -61.62 11.54 -1.74
CA VAL A 103 -62.33 12.57 -0.95
C VAL A 103 -62.55 13.87 -1.76
N ILE A 104 -61.97 13.97 -2.96
CA ILE A 104 -62.06 15.16 -3.84
C ILE A 104 -63.13 14.99 -4.94
N GLU A 105 -63.85 13.87 -4.98
CA GLU A 105 -65.06 13.66 -5.80
C GLU A 105 -66.34 13.78 -4.94
#